data_AF-A0A2T4TD47-F1
#
_entry.id   AF-A0A2T4TD47-F1
#
_cell.length_a   1.000
_cell.length_b   1.000
_cell.length_c   1.000
_cell.angle_alpha   90.00
_cell.angle_beta   90.00
_cell.angle_gamma   90.00
#
_symmetry.space_group_name_H-M   'P 1'
#
loop_
_entity.id
_entity.type
_entity.pdbx_description
1 polymer ?
#
loop_
_entity_poly.entity_id
_entity_poly.type
_entity_poly.pdbx_seq_one_letter_code
_entity_poly.pdbx_strand_id
1 'polypeptide(L)' 'MATAQSKATRKYEAKAGWMSKTYKLKREVVERFAQACEKQGVSQAGQLARMMEEFIKESE' A
#
# COMPACT_ATOMS: atom_id res chain seq x y z
N MET A 1 2.80 -23.85 -3.02
CA MET A 1 2.32 -24.34 -1.70
C MET A 1 2.53 -23.24 -0.67
N ALA A 2 1.54 -22.93 0.16
CA ALA A 2 1.63 -21.90 1.19
C ALA A 2 2.24 -22.49 2.49
N THR A 3 3.39 -21.97 2.92
CA THR A 3 4.11 -22.39 4.14
C THR A 3 3.30 -22.06 5.40
N ALA A 4 3.58 -22.74 6.52
CA ALA A 4 2.93 -22.44 7.81
C ALA A 4 3.05 -20.96 8.21
N GLN A 5 4.20 -20.34 7.90
CA GLN A 5 4.45 -18.92 8.10
C GLN A 5 3.49 -18.05 7.28
N SER A 6 3.27 -18.36 5.99
CA SER A 6 2.34 -17.59 5.14
C SER A 6 0.87 -17.69 5.60
N LYS A 7 0.47 -18.78 6.26
CA LYS A 7 -0.88 -18.93 6.85
C LYS A 7 -1.03 -18.09 8.11
N ALA A 8 0.01 -17.99 8.94
CA ALA A 8 0.01 -17.15 10.13
C ALA A 8 -0.02 -15.65 9.77
N THR A 9 0.77 -15.23 8.78
CA THR A 9 0.75 -13.85 8.27
C THR A 9 -0.65 -13.45 7.78
N ARG A 10 -1.29 -14.29 6.96
CA ARG A 10 -2.65 -14.03 6.46
C ARG A 10 -3.70 -13.91 7.57
N LYS A 11 -3.60 -14.72 8.62
CA LYS A 11 -4.50 -14.62 9.79
C LYS A 11 -4.31 -13.30 10.53
N TYR A 12 -3.06 -12.85 10.68
CA TYR A 12 -2.76 -11.57 11.30
C TYR A 12 -3.24 -10.39 10.45
N GLU A 13 -2.92 -10.39 9.15
CA GLU A 13 -3.34 -9.37 8.20
C GLU A 13 -4.86 -9.19 8.22
N ALA A 14 -5.62 -10.30 8.16
CA ALA A 14 -7.08 -10.26 8.25
C ALA A 14 -7.58 -9.71 9.60
N LYS A 15 -6.96 -10.10 10.72
CA LYS A 15 -7.35 -9.61 12.06
C LYS A 15 -7.06 -8.11 12.23
N ALA A 16 -5.96 -7.63 11.66
CA ALA A 16 -5.56 -6.23 11.74
C ALA A 16 -6.14 -5.36 10.61
N GLY A 17 -7.06 -5.91 9.79
CA GLY A 17 -7.79 -5.16 8.76
C GLY A 17 -6.99 -4.88 7.48
N TRP A 18 -5.85 -5.56 7.27
CA TRP A 18 -5.02 -5.38 6.09
C TRP A 18 -5.63 -6.09 4.89
N MET A 19 -5.79 -5.36 3.78
CA MET A 19 -6.32 -5.91 2.53
C MET A 19 -5.31 -5.70 1.40
N SER A 20 -4.87 -6.78 0.76
CA SER A 20 -4.00 -6.69 -0.43
C SER A 20 -4.84 -6.40 -1.67
N LYS A 21 -4.77 -5.17 -2.18
CA LYS A 21 -5.32 -4.80 -3.49
C LYS A 21 -4.20 -4.77 -4.53
N THR A 22 -4.35 -5.53 -5.60
CA THR A 22 -3.41 -5.53 -6.72
C THR A 22 -4.02 -4.79 -7.91
N TYR A 23 -3.43 -3.65 -8.28
CA TYR A 23 -3.77 -2.90 -9.50
C TYR A 23 -2.53 -2.75 -10.38
N LYS A 24 -2.74 -2.70 -11.70
CA LYS A 24 -1.66 -2.48 -12.66
C LYS A 24 -1.50 -0.97 -12.86
N LEU A 25 -0.28 -0.46 -12.65
CA LEU A 25 0.10 0.94 -12.89
C LEU A 25 1.19 1.01 -13.96
N LYS A 26 1.30 2.16 -14.62
CA LYS A 26 2.42 2.42 -15.54
C LYS A 26 3.73 2.45 -14.75
N ARG A 27 4.75 1.73 -15.25
CA ARG A 27 6.09 1.65 -14.63
C ARG A 27 6.65 3.03 -14.28
N GLU A 28 6.60 3.96 -15.24
CA GLU A 28 7.12 5.32 -15.06
C GLU A 28 6.50 6.02 -13.85
N VAL A 29 5.19 5.86 -13.64
CA VAL A 29 4.47 6.48 -12.52
C VAL A 29 4.94 5.88 -11.20
N VAL A 30 5.08 4.54 -11.14
CA VAL A 30 5.53 3.83 -9.93
C VAL A 30 6.96 4.23 -9.57
N GLU A 31 7.86 4.29 -10.54
CA GLU A 31 9.27 4.67 -10.31
C GLU A 31 9.40 6.12 -9.85
N ARG A 32 8.66 7.04 -10.50
CA ARG A 32 8.66 8.46 -10.09
C ARG A 32 8.05 8.66 -8.71
N PHE A 33 7.00 7.91 -8.37
CA PHE A 33 6.40 7.94 -7.04
C PHE A 33 7.37 7.42 -5.98
N ALA A 34 8.08 6.32 -6.26
CA ALA A 34 9.11 5.77 -5.38
C ALA A 34 10.22 6.80 -5.09
N GLN A 35 10.77 7.41 -6.14
CA GLN A 35 11.80 8.46 -6.00
C GLN A 35 11.29 9.68 -5.23
N ALA A 36 10.03 10.08 -5.43
CA ALA A 36 9.44 11.20 -4.70
C ALA A 36 9.25 10.86 -3.20
N CYS A 37 8.89 9.62 -2.87
CA CYS A 37 8.79 9.15 -1.49
C CYS A 37 10.16 9.10 -0.81
N GLU A 38 11.20 8.61 -1.50
CA GLU A 38 12.57 8.57 -1.00
C GLU A 38 13.11 9.97 -0.71
N LYS A 39 12.92 10.92 -1.63
CA LYS A 39 13.34 12.32 -1.44
C LYS A 39 12.66 12.99 -0.24
N GLN A 40 11.43 12.60 0.07
CA GLN A 40 10.66 13.12 1.20
C GLN A 40 10.86 12.32 2.49
N GLY A 41 11.61 11.21 2.46
CA GLY A 41 11.82 10.35 3.62
C GLY A 41 10.56 9.62 4.10
N VAL A 42 9.60 9.37 3.21
CA VAL A 42 8.34 8.69 3.53
C VAL A 42 8.26 7.31 2.89
N SER A 43 7.47 6.41 3.47
CA SER A 43 7.17 5.12 2.83
C SER A 43 6.15 5.28 1.72
N GLN A 44 6.32 4.54 0.62
CA GLN A 44 5.36 4.53 -0.49
C GLN A 44 3.94 4.13 -0.03
N ALA A 45 3.84 3.13 0.84
CA ALA A 45 2.57 2.67 1.38
C ALA A 45 1.90 3.74 2.25
N GLY A 46 2.65 4.43 3.11
CA GLY A 46 2.12 5.49 3.96
C GLY A 46 1.66 6.71 3.14
N GLN A 47 2.45 7.13 2.16
CA GLN A 47 2.07 8.24 1.28
C GLN A 47 0.82 7.89 0.45
N LEU A 48 0.73 6.66 -0.04
CA LEU A 48 -0.43 6.21 -0.79
C LEU A 48 -1.70 6.14 0.08
N ALA A 49 -1.60 5.63 1.30
CA ALA A 49 -2.72 5.61 2.26
C ALA A 49 -3.21 7.02 2.56
N ARG A 50 -2.30 7.97 2.78
CA ARG A 50 -2.63 9.38 2.99
C ARG A 50 -3.41 9.96 1.79
N MET A 51 -2.93 9.74 0.57
CA MET A 51 -3.61 10.22 -0.64
C MET A 51 -5.00 9.59 -0.81
N MET A 52 -5.17 8.32 -0.42
CA MET A 52 -6.49 7.66 -0.43
C MET A 52 -7.44 8.29 0.60
N GLU A 53 -6.97 8.56 1.82
CA GLU A 53 -7.78 9.21 2.86
C GLU A 53 -8.17 10.64 2.49
N GLU A 54 -7.24 11.41 1.90
CA GLU A 54 -7.51 12.75 1.39
C GLU A 54 -8.64 12.69 0.34
N PHE A 55 -8.54 11.79 -0.65
CA PHE A 55 -9.57 11.63 -1.67
C PHE A 55 -10.93 11.16 -1.13
N ILE A 56 -10.95 10.30 -0.10
CA ILE A 56 -12.19 9.88 0.58
C ILE A 56 -12.87 11.11 1.21
N LYS A 57 -12.12 11.92 1.98
CA LYS A 57 -12.65 13.11 2.65
C LYS A 57 -13.17 14.17 1.67
N GLU A 58 -12.55 14.30 0.50
CA GLU A 58 -13.03 15.20 -0.55
C GLU A 58 -14.33 14.71 -1.22
N SER A 59 -14.64 13.41 -1.09
CA SER A 59 -15.80 12.78 -1.72
C SER A 59 -17.00 12.61 -0.78
N GLU A 60 -16.89 13.03 0.48
CA GLU A 60 -17.94 13.02 1.52
C GLU A 60 -18.53 14.42 1.73
#